data_AF-A0A5B0BTP4-F1
#
_entry.id   AF-A0A5B0BTP4-F1
#
_cell.length_a   1.000
_cell.length_b   1.000
_cell.length_c   1.000
_cell.angle_alpha   90.00
_cell.angle_beta   90.00
_cell.angle_gamma   90.00
#
_symmetry.space_group_name_H-M   'P 1'
#
loop_
_entity.id
_entity.type
_entity.pdbx_description
1 polymer ?
#
loop_
_entity_poly.entity_id
_entity_poly.type
_entity_poly.pdbx_seq_one_letter_code
_entity_poly.pdbx_strand_id
1 'polypeptide(L)'
;MQRLYFESAWDKTIAPIDREKIMYHFQQQTKQLQDGVHLSFFRKARNHKGEQLITVLIHNFEDINFRLHNTVISYYEQDKQLANAAFSLPCEIAGNTSMPWTFIFSETNETTADPQYSIWN
;
A
#
# COMPACT_ATOMS: atom_id res chain seq x y z
N MET A 1 -17.70 9.31 1.30
CA MET A 1 -17.87 7.84 1.16
C MET A 1 -16.65 7.32 0.43
N GLN A 2 -15.94 6.36 1.00
CA GLN A 2 -14.70 5.84 0.43
C GLN A 2 -14.96 5.06 -0.86
N ARG A 3 -14.14 5.26 -1.89
CA ARG A 3 -14.20 4.50 -3.16
C ARG A 3 -12.94 3.67 -3.38
N LEU A 4 -13.07 2.51 -4.02
CA LEU A 4 -11.94 1.72 -4.47
C LEU A 4 -11.60 2.08 -5.92
N TYR A 5 -10.34 2.41 -6.19
CA TYR A 5 -9.82 2.75 -7.51
C TYR A 5 -8.61 1.89 -7.84
N PHE A 6 -8.59 1.31 -9.03
CA PHE A 6 -7.43 0.59 -9.56
C PHE A 6 -6.72 1.50 -10.56
N GLU A 7 -5.44 1.77 -10.33
CA GLU A 7 -4.60 2.46 -11.30
C GLU A 7 -4.55 1.65 -12.62
N SER A 8 -4.35 2.31 -13.77
CA SER A 8 -4.44 1.71 -15.11
C SER A 8 -3.60 0.43 -15.26
N ALA A 9 -2.37 0.39 -14.73
CA ALA A 9 -1.54 -0.80 -14.77
C ALA A 9 -2.12 -1.92 -13.89
N TRP A 10 -2.64 -1.59 -12.72
CA TRP A 10 -3.31 -2.54 -11.84
C TRP A 10 -4.57 -3.13 -12.48
N ASP A 11 -5.47 -2.30 -13.01
CA ASP A 11 -6.75 -2.75 -13.57
C ASP A 11 -6.55 -3.68 -14.77
N LYS A 12 -5.46 -3.48 -15.54
CA LYS A 12 -5.10 -4.33 -16.69
C LYS A 12 -4.42 -5.64 -16.32
N THR A 13 -3.70 -5.69 -15.20
CA THR A 13 -2.80 -6.81 -14.88
C THR A 13 -3.32 -7.71 -13.76
N ILE A 14 -4.28 -7.23 -12.96
CA ILE A 14 -4.83 -7.98 -11.85
C ILE A 14 -5.68 -9.16 -12.32
N ALA A 15 -5.43 -10.34 -11.74
CA ALA A 15 -6.28 -11.51 -11.97
C ALA A 15 -7.69 -11.28 -11.37
N PRO A 16 -8.77 -11.77 -12.00
CA PRO A 16 -10.13 -11.57 -11.50
C PRO A 16 -10.32 -11.99 -10.03
N ILE A 17 -9.73 -13.12 -9.63
CA ILE A 17 -9.79 -13.62 -8.25
C ILE A 17 -9.08 -12.70 -7.24
N ASP A 18 -7.97 -12.08 -7.63
CA ASP A 18 -7.27 -11.13 -6.76
C ASP A 18 -8.04 -9.82 -6.66
N ARG A 19 -8.75 -9.41 -7.72
CA ARG A 19 -9.63 -8.24 -7.72
C ARG A 19 -10.78 -8.41 -6.73
N GLU A 20 -11.43 -9.57 -6.73
CA GLU A 20 -12.50 -9.90 -5.78
C GLU A 20 -11.98 -9.88 -4.33
N LYS A 21 -10.80 -10.45 -4.07
CA LYS A 21 -10.17 -10.42 -2.75
C LYS A 21 -9.86 -8.99 -2.30
N ILE A 22 -9.36 -8.13 -3.19
CA ILE A 22 -9.11 -6.71 -2.88
C ILE A 22 -10.42 -5.98 -2.58
N MET A 23 -11.48 -6.24 -3.35
CA MET A 23 -12.80 -5.65 -3.08
C MET A 23 -13.35 -6.07 -1.71
N TYR A 24 -13.23 -7.35 -1.36
CA TYR A 24 -13.61 -7.84 -0.03
C TYR A 24 -12.75 -7.19 1.06
N HIS A 25 -11.43 -7.15 0.88
CA HIS A 25 -10.50 -6.54 1.82
C HIS A 25 -10.83 -5.06 2.05
N PHE A 26 -11.06 -4.30 0.96
CA PHE A 26 -11.51 -2.92 1.00
C PHE A 26 -12.76 -2.76 1.88
N GLN A 27 -13.80 -3.56 1.65
CA GLN A 27 -15.03 -3.49 2.42
C GLN A 27 -14.85 -3.77 3.92
N GLN A 28 -13.90 -4.63 4.30
CA GLN A 28 -13.61 -4.87 5.71
C GLN A 28 -12.85 -3.69 6.33
N GLN A 29 -11.80 -3.21 5.67
CA GLN A 29 -10.97 -2.13 6.20
C GLN A 29 -11.73 -0.82 6.34
N THR A 30 -12.61 -0.46 5.39
CA THR A 30 -13.40 0.78 5.45
C THR A 30 -14.48 0.79 6.54
N LYS A 31 -14.71 -0.32 7.24
CA LYS A 31 -15.61 -0.35 8.42
C LYS A 31 -14.89 0.05 9.71
N GLN A 32 -13.57 -0.06 9.74
CA GLN A 32 -12.75 0.10 10.94
C GLN A 32 -11.87 1.36 10.85
N LEU A 33 -11.34 1.64 9.67
CA LEU A 33 -10.51 2.81 9.42
C LEU A 33 -11.39 4.03 9.13
N GLN A 34 -10.95 5.16 9.65
CA GLN A 34 -11.55 6.48 9.48
C GLN A 34 -10.45 7.53 9.53
N ASP A 35 -10.66 8.62 8.79
CA ASP A 35 -9.78 9.80 8.71
C ASP A 35 -8.32 9.49 8.32
N GLY A 36 -7.56 10.47 7.84
CA GLY A 36 -6.14 10.27 7.54
C GLY A 36 -5.83 9.31 6.39
N VAL A 37 -4.55 8.94 6.34
CA VAL A 37 -3.99 8.02 5.35
C VAL A 37 -3.51 6.75 6.03
N HIS A 38 -3.95 5.59 5.53
CA HIS A 38 -3.62 4.29 6.10
C HIS A 38 -3.10 3.32 5.04
N LEU A 39 -2.23 2.39 5.45
CA LEU A 39 -1.76 1.29 4.62
C LEU A 39 -2.23 -0.03 5.23
N SER A 40 -3.17 -0.71 4.58
CA SER A 40 -3.62 -2.04 5.03
C SER A 40 -2.92 -3.13 4.22
N PHE A 41 -2.27 -4.06 4.91
CA PHE A 41 -1.59 -5.19 4.27
C PHE A 41 -2.57 -6.08 3.52
N PHE A 42 -2.21 -6.50 2.31
CA PHE A 42 -3.00 -7.42 1.49
C PHE A 42 -2.24 -8.72 1.18
N ARG A 43 -1.00 -8.62 0.72
CA ARG A 43 -0.21 -9.79 0.31
C ARG A 43 1.29 -9.51 0.37
N LYS A 44 2.05 -10.56 0.67
CA LYS A 44 3.51 -10.62 0.51
C LYS A 44 3.88 -11.64 -0.57
N ALA A 45 4.81 -11.29 -1.43
CA ALA A 45 5.37 -12.16 -2.47
C ALA A 45 6.88 -11.89 -2.62
N ARG A 46 7.55 -12.72 -3.42
CA ARG A 46 8.93 -12.49 -3.86
C ARG A 46 9.01 -12.57 -5.37
N ASN A 47 9.80 -11.71 -5.99
CA ASN A 47 10.09 -11.81 -7.42
C ASN A 47 11.32 -12.69 -7.68
N HIS A 48 11.68 -12.84 -8.96
CA HIS A 48 12.83 -13.65 -9.39
C HIS A 48 14.20 -13.11 -8.92
N LYS A 49 14.26 -11.84 -8.48
CA LYS A 49 15.47 -11.22 -7.90
C LYS A 49 15.56 -11.40 -6.38
N GLY A 50 14.57 -12.05 -5.77
CA GLY A 50 14.49 -12.20 -4.31
C GLY A 50 13.95 -10.98 -3.56
N GLU A 51 13.56 -9.91 -4.28
CA GLU A 51 13.00 -8.70 -3.68
C GLU A 51 11.63 -8.98 -3.06
N GLN A 52 11.33 -8.31 -1.95
CA GLN A 52 10.06 -8.50 -1.25
C GLN A 52 8.99 -7.57 -1.83
N LEU A 53 7.91 -8.16 -2.34
CA LEU A 53 6.77 -7.45 -2.90
C LEU A 53 5.67 -7.42 -1.85
N ILE A 54 5.41 -6.25 -1.29
CA ILE A 54 4.36 -6.03 -0.29
C ILE A 54 3.23 -5.27 -0.95
N THR A 55 2.13 -5.97 -1.23
CA THR A 55 0.89 -5.37 -1.73
C THR A 55 0.04 -4.90 -0.56
N VAL A 56 -0.43 -3.66 -0.65
CA VAL A 56 -1.33 -3.02 0.31
C VAL A 56 -2.53 -2.41 -0.41
N LEU A 57 -3.55 -2.02 0.36
CA LEU A 57 -4.44 -0.94 -0.04
C LEU A 57 -3.99 0.33 0.69
N ILE A 58 -3.71 1.37 -0.09
CA ILE A 58 -3.51 2.72 0.43
C ILE A 58 -4.88 3.37 0.55
N HIS A 59 -5.28 3.78 1.74
CA HIS A 59 -6.54 4.46 1.99
C HIS A 59 -6.27 5.94 2.22
N ASN A 60 -6.84 6.81 1.41
CA ASN A 60 -6.93 8.23 1.68
C ASN A 60 -8.36 8.56 2.08
N PHE A 61 -8.61 8.77 3.37
CA PHE A 61 -9.93 9.17 3.89
C PHE A 61 -10.07 10.69 3.99
N GLU A 62 -9.04 11.46 3.64
CA GLU A 62 -9.11 12.91 3.56
C GLU A 62 -9.92 13.36 2.33
N ASP A 63 -10.43 14.59 2.38
CA ASP A 63 -11.12 15.22 1.25
C ASP A 63 -10.16 15.79 0.19
N ILE A 64 -8.85 15.79 0.48
CA ILE A 64 -7.80 16.29 -0.41
C ILE A 64 -7.00 15.14 -1.04
N ASN A 65 -6.36 15.43 -2.17
CA ASN A 65 -5.45 14.47 -2.80
C ASN A 65 -4.22 14.23 -1.92
N PHE A 66 -3.83 12.96 -1.82
CA PHE A 66 -2.62 12.54 -1.14
C PHE A 66 -1.53 12.19 -2.16
N ARG A 67 -0.34 12.76 -1.96
CA ARG A 67 0.84 12.47 -2.77
C ARG A 67 1.91 11.80 -1.90
N LEU A 68 2.32 10.61 -2.32
CA LEU A 68 3.40 9.88 -1.68
C LEU A 68 4.71 10.18 -2.41
N HIS A 69 5.59 10.97 -1.79
CA HIS A 69 6.86 11.40 -2.39
C HIS A 69 7.98 11.36 -1.36
N ASN A 70 9.00 10.56 -1.65
CA ASN A 70 10.12 10.27 -0.75
C ASN A 70 9.66 9.90 0.67
N THR A 71 8.57 9.13 0.74
CA THR A 71 7.92 8.71 1.98
C THR A 71 8.56 7.43 2.46
N VAL A 72 9.05 7.44 3.70
CA VAL A 72 9.65 6.27 4.34
C VAL A 72 8.54 5.36 4.86
N ILE A 73 8.57 4.10 4.45
CA ILE A 73 7.59 3.08 4.81
C ILE A 73 8.33 1.88 5.39
N SER A 74 7.91 1.45 6.57
CA SER A 74 8.40 0.22 7.20
C SER A 74 7.41 -0.93 7.03
N TYR A 75 7.94 -2.14 6.87
CA TYR A 75 7.17 -3.38 6.91
C TYR A 75 7.52 -4.18 8.16
N TYR A 76 6.49 -4.58 8.91
CA TYR A 76 6.56 -5.36 10.13
C TYR A 76 5.82 -6.68 9.98
N GLU A 77 6.36 -7.72 10.62
CA GLU A 77 5.74 -9.04 10.75
C GLU A 77 6.04 -9.54 12.17
N GLN A 78 5.00 -9.93 12.92
CA GLN A 78 5.16 -10.36 14.32
C GLN A 78 5.98 -9.38 15.18
N ASP A 79 5.65 -8.09 15.10
CA ASP A 79 6.30 -6.99 15.81
C ASP A 79 7.78 -6.75 15.47
N LYS A 80 8.32 -7.45 14.47
CA LYS A 80 9.69 -7.26 13.99
C LYS A 80 9.71 -6.45 12.70
N GLN A 81 10.48 -5.37 12.69
CA GLN A 81 10.77 -4.62 11.47
C GLN A 81 11.60 -5.50 10.53
N LEU A 82 11.06 -5.79 9.35
CA LEU A 82 11.72 -6.62 8.35
C LEU A 82 12.30 -5.82 7.20
N ALA A 83 11.73 -4.65 6.91
CA ALA A 83 12.24 -3.76 5.87
C ALA A 83 11.86 -2.30 6.17
N ASN A 84 12.67 -1.36 5.70
CA ASN A 84 12.41 0.07 5.76
C ASN A 84 13.00 0.75 4.52
N ALA A 85 12.16 1.45 3.76
CA ALA A 85 12.57 2.01 2.47
C ALA A 85 11.78 3.28 2.14
N ALA A 86 12.37 4.15 1.32
CA ALA A 86 11.70 5.35 0.81
C ALA A 86 11.04 5.08 -0.54
N PHE A 87 9.80 5.53 -0.70
CA PHE A 87 9.01 5.35 -1.91
C PHE A 87 8.47 6.67 -2.44
N SER A 88 8.24 6.70 -3.75
CA SER A 88 7.45 7.73 -4.42
C SER A 88 6.47 7.06 -5.36
N LEU A 89 5.23 7.52 -5.37
CA LEU A 89 4.23 7.10 -6.36
C LEU A 89 4.26 8.06 -7.54
N PRO A 90 4.06 7.57 -8.78
CA PRO A 90 3.98 8.41 -9.98
C PRO A 90 2.63 9.14 -10.10
N CYS A 91 1.68 8.86 -9.21
CA CYS A 91 0.32 9.40 -9.21
C CYS A 91 -0.10 9.86 -7.81
N GLU A 92 -1.11 10.71 -7.77
CA GLU A 92 -1.80 11.09 -6.53
C GLU A 92 -2.96 10.15 -6.26
N ILE A 93 -3.27 9.97 -4.98
CA ILE A 93 -4.45 9.24 -4.52
C ILE A 93 -5.49 10.29 -4.17
N ALA A 94 -6.54 10.37 -4.97
CA ALA A 94 -7.59 11.35 -4.76
C ALA A 94 -8.23 11.22 -3.36
N GLY A 95 -8.83 12.31 -2.88
CA GLY A 95 -9.60 12.28 -1.64
C GLY A 95 -10.66 11.17 -1.64
N ASN A 96 -10.97 10.64 -0.46
CA ASN A 96 -11.93 9.56 -0.25
C ASN A 96 -11.68 8.32 -1.13
N THR A 97 -10.41 7.98 -1.41
CA THR A 97 -10.05 6.90 -2.36
C THR A 97 -9.09 5.90 -1.74
N SER A 98 -9.39 4.62 -1.94
CA SER A 98 -8.49 3.51 -1.67
C SER A 98 -7.92 2.97 -2.97
N MET A 99 -6.61 2.75 -3.01
CA MET A 99 -5.89 2.28 -4.20
C MET A 99 -4.94 1.15 -3.83
N PRO A 100 -4.99 0.00 -4.52
CA PRO A 100 -4.01 -1.05 -4.32
C PRO A 100 -2.65 -0.61 -4.85
N TRP A 101 -1.59 -0.96 -4.14
CA TRP A 101 -0.23 -0.68 -4.54
C TRP A 101 0.72 -1.78 -4.07
N THR A 102 1.76 -2.06 -4.86
CA THR A 102 2.83 -3.00 -4.46
C THR A 102 4.11 -2.22 -4.24
N PHE A 103 4.60 -2.22 -3.01
CA PHE A 103 5.93 -1.74 -2.67
C PHE A 103 6.96 -2.84 -2.88
N ILE A 104 8.04 -2.52 -3.57
CA ILE A 104 9.16 -3.43 -3.81
C ILE A 104 10.29 -3.02 -2.87
N PHE A 105 10.47 -3.79 -1.81
CA PHE A 105 11.58 -3.63 -0.88
C PHE A 105 12.80 -4.38 -1.43
N SER A 106 13.90 -3.68 -1.61
CA SER A 106 15.15 -4.17 -2.17
C SER A 106 16.33 -3.62 -1.36
N GLU A 107 17.49 -4.26 -1.42
CA GLU A 107 18.70 -3.75 -0.76
C GLU A 107 19.10 -2.34 -1.25
N THR A 108 18.67 -1.95 -2.46
CA THR A 108 19.03 -0.67 -3.08
C THR A 108 18.20 0.53 -2.62
N ASN A 109 17.08 0.32 -1.90
CA ASN A 109 16.21 1.40 -1.42
C ASN A 109 16.06 1.41 0.10
N GLU A 110 16.87 0.65 0.83
CA GLU A 110 16.86 0.63 2.28
C GLU A 110 17.24 1.98 2.90
N THR A 111 16.65 2.29 4.05
CA THR A 111 16.95 3.49 4.83
C THR A 111 16.79 3.27 6.33
N THR A 112 17.46 4.10 7.12
CA THR A 112 17.37 4.12 8.59
C THR A 112 16.53 5.29 9.13
N ALA A 113 15.95 6.09 8.25
CA ALA A 113 15.07 7.20 8.64
C ALA A 113 13.78 6.68 9.29
N ASP A 114 13.17 7.51 10.13
CA ASP A 114 11.92 7.17 10.80
C ASP A 114 10.78 6.98 9.77
N PRO A 115 10.01 5.89 9.86
CA PRO A 115 8.91 5.65 8.94
C PRO A 115 7.76 6.63 9.17
N GLN A 116 7.24 7.18 8.07
CA GLN A 116 6.02 7.98 8.08
C GLN A 116 4.78 7.09 8.11
N TYR A 117 4.89 5.89 7.54
CA TYR A 117 3.84 4.87 7.58
C TYR A 117 4.44 3.50 7.86
N SER A 118 3.64 2.64 8.50
CA SER A 118 4.01 1.26 8.80
C SER A 118 2.97 0.31 8.22
N ILE A 119 3.44 -0.77 7.62
CA ILE A 119 2.63 -1.88 7.13
C ILE A 119 2.80 -3.03 8.11
N TRP A 120 1.69 -3.52 8.65
CA TRP A 120 1.66 -4.61 9.62
C TRP A 120 1.01 -5.85 8.99
N ASN A 121 1.70 -6.99 9.05
CA ASN A 121 1.17 -8.33 8.73
C ASN A 121 1.01 -9.15 10.01
#